data_AF-A0A7V0ZIC1-F1
#
_entry.id   AF-A0A7V0ZIC1-F1
#
_cell.length_a   1.000
_cell.length_b   1.000
_cell.length_c   1.000
_cell.angle_alpha   90.00
_cell.angle_beta   90.00
_cell.angle_gamma   90.00
#
_symmetry.space_group_name_H-M   'P 1'
#
loop_
_entity.id
_entity.type
_entity.pdbx_description
1 polymer ?
#
loop_
_entity_poly.entity_id
_entity_poly.type
_entity_poly.pdbx_seq_one_letter_code
_entity_poly.pdbx_strand_id
1 'polypeptide(L)'
;MVIPSYWARESFIGVKEGDAVYDHPSPLDSEGTLLRTIQSLNILKDKDFQLVVIAVATAVDIEAKVEEKVAGIVKSASDSPVDIRLFGPSNLKKIHDFLVNKGNEEYIDLLQLRGYSNIRNLCMFIPRILDSEAALLIDDDEVFEDPDF
;
A
#
# COMPACT_ATOMS: atom_id res chain seq x y z
N MET A 1 -7.28 -4.91 -7.60
CA MET A 1 -7.35 -3.56 -7.00
C MET A 1 -6.08 -3.29 -6.21
N VAL A 2 -5.61 -2.05 -6.16
CA VAL A 2 -4.43 -1.63 -5.40
C VAL A 2 -4.74 -0.38 -4.60
N ILE A 3 -4.40 -0.40 -3.31
CA ILE A 3 -4.54 0.74 -2.40
C ILE A 3 -3.17 1.07 -1.81
N PRO A 4 -2.51 2.17 -2.21
CA PRO A 4 -1.39 2.71 -1.46
C PRO A 4 -1.91 3.41 -0.20
N SER A 5 -1.35 3.06 0.95
CA SER A 5 -1.72 3.66 2.24
C SER A 5 -0.52 4.34 2.86
N TYR A 6 -0.68 5.63 3.15
CA TYR A 6 0.40 6.54 3.51
C TYR A 6 0.40 6.82 5.00
N TRP A 7 1.55 6.61 5.65
CA TRP A 7 1.66 6.73 7.10
C TRP A 7 2.83 7.63 7.51
N ALA A 8 2.51 8.59 8.35
CA ALA A 8 3.46 9.48 8.99
C ALA A 8 3.82 9.01 10.41
N ARG A 9 4.78 9.68 11.02
CA ARG A 9 5.10 9.51 12.45
C ARG A 9 3.88 9.76 13.31
N GLU A 10 3.97 9.35 14.57
CA GLU A 10 2.96 9.71 15.56
C GLU A 10 2.79 11.23 15.60
N SER A 11 1.54 11.68 15.80
CA SER A 11 1.12 13.08 15.66
C SER A 11 1.93 14.04 16.54
N PHE A 12 2.32 13.59 17.73
CA PHE A 12 3.13 14.37 18.67
C PHE A 12 4.58 14.61 18.22
N ILE A 13 5.11 13.76 17.33
CA ILE A 13 6.45 13.93 16.75
C ILE A 13 6.39 14.94 15.61
N GLY A 14 5.32 14.88 14.81
CA GLY A 14 5.15 15.72 13.63
C GLY A 14 6.12 15.39 12.49
N VAL A 15 6.07 16.22 11.46
CA VAL A 15 6.92 16.10 10.25
C VAL A 15 8.34 16.59 10.55
N LYS A 16 9.34 15.86 10.05
CA LYS A 16 10.75 16.24 10.13
C LYS A 16 11.33 16.58 8.76
N GLU A 17 12.43 17.33 8.76
CA GLU A 17 13.21 17.57 7.55
C GLU A 17 13.67 16.25 6.92
N GLY A 18 13.44 16.10 5.61
CA GLY A 18 13.76 14.88 4.87
C GLY A 18 12.62 13.84 4.82
N ASP A 19 11.53 14.04 5.55
CA ASP A 19 10.32 13.21 5.38
C ASP A 19 9.76 13.40 3.95
N ALA A 20 9.26 12.32 3.35
CA ALA A 20 8.55 12.39 2.09
C ALA A 20 7.22 13.13 2.29
N VAL A 21 6.90 14.01 1.34
CA VAL A 21 5.68 14.81 1.38
C VAL A 21 4.59 14.08 0.61
N TYR A 22 3.54 13.72 1.33
CA TYR A 22 2.26 13.25 0.79
C TYR A 22 1.17 14.20 1.29
N ASP A 23 0.08 14.31 0.54
CA ASP A 23 -1.09 15.15 0.82
C ASP A 23 -1.81 14.76 2.11
N HIS A 24 -2.06 13.46 2.30
CA HIS A 24 -2.90 12.98 3.42
C HIS A 24 -2.33 11.75 4.16
N PRO A 25 -1.05 11.74 4.61
CA PRO A 25 -0.53 10.61 5.36
C PRO A 25 -1.18 10.52 6.75
N SER A 26 -1.70 9.34 7.10
CA SER A 26 -2.27 9.06 8.43
C SER A 26 -1.16 8.96 9.48
N PRO A 27 -1.27 9.60 10.66
CA PRO A 27 -0.32 9.40 11.74
C PRO A 27 -0.33 7.95 12.27
N LEU A 28 0.82 7.40 12.64
CA LEU A 28 0.93 6.04 13.21
C LEU A 28 0.08 5.82 14.48
N ASP A 29 -0.17 6.87 15.25
CA ASP A 29 -1.00 6.87 16.46
C ASP A 29 -2.50 7.08 16.19
N SER A 30 -2.89 7.23 14.92
CA SER A 30 -4.30 7.27 14.49
C SER A 30 -4.76 5.90 13.98
N GLU A 31 -6.08 5.68 13.94
CA GLU A 31 -6.67 4.51 13.27
C GLU A 31 -6.52 4.57 11.75
N GLY A 32 -6.40 5.78 11.17
CA GLY A 32 -6.47 6.02 9.73
C GLY A 32 -7.83 5.67 9.13
N THR A 33 -7.88 5.58 7.80
CA THR A 33 -9.10 5.35 7.02
C THR A 33 -9.12 3.99 6.30
N LEU A 34 -7.95 3.38 6.10
CA LEU A 34 -7.76 2.15 5.32
C LEU A 34 -8.72 1.01 5.70
N LEU A 35 -8.94 0.77 7.00
CA LEU A 35 -9.84 -0.29 7.44
C LEU A 35 -11.28 -0.07 6.95
N ARG A 36 -11.75 1.19 7.00
CA ARG A 36 -13.08 1.57 6.51
C ARG A 36 -13.19 1.38 5.01
N THR A 37 -12.15 1.77 4.24
CA THR A 37 -12.09 1.55 2.79
C THR A 37 -12.18 0.06 2.46
N ILE A 38 -11.39 -0.79 3.13
CA ILE A 38 -11.43 -2.24 2.93
C ILE A 38 -12.82 -2.81 3.29
N GLN A 39 -13.41 -2.38 4.40
CA GLN A 39 -14.75 -2.83 4.80
C GLN A 39 -15.84 -2.41 3.83
N SER A 40 -15.69 -1.26 3.16
CA SER A 40 -16.66 -0.80 2.15
C SER A 40 -16.72 -1.73 0.94
N LEU A 41 -15.65 -2.49 0.65
CA LEU A 41 -15.66 -3.50 -0.41
C LEU A 41 -16.79 -4.51 -0.26
N ASN A 42 -17.34 -4.71 0.94
CA ASN A 42 -18.45 -5.62 1.20
C ASN A 42 -19.66 -5.36 0.29
N ILE A 43 -19.92 -4.12 -0.12
CA ILE A 43 -21.10 -3.79 -0.91
C ILE A 43 -21.00 -4.24 -2.37
N LEU A 44 -19.79 -4.39 -2.91
CA LEU A 44 -19.58 -4.68 -4.34
C LEU A 44 -20.20 -6.02 -4.72
N LYS A 45 -20.87 -6.12 -5.87
CA LYS A 45 -21.36 -7.41 -6.36
C LYS A 45 -20.25 -8.26 -6.95
N ASP A 46 -19.33 -7.62 -7.68
CA ASP A 46 -18.13 -8.29 -8.16
C ASP A 46 -17.12 -8.42 -7.03
N LYS A 47 -16.60 -9.63 -6.83
CA LYS A 47 -15.58 -10.01 -5.84
C LYS A 47 -14.43 -10.79 -6.47
N ASP A 48 -14.44 -11.00 -7.80
CA ASP A 48 -13.44 -11.80 -8.48
C ASP A 48 -12.18 -10.95 -8.76
N PHE A 49 -11.55 -10.49 -7.68
CA PHE A 49 -10.32 -9.73 -7.74
C PHE A 49 -9.51 -9.89 -6.45
N GLN A 50 -8.22 -9.57 -6.55
CA GLN A 50 -7.34 -9.44 -5.40
C GLN A 50 -7.18 -7.96 -5.02
N LEU A 51 -7.07 -7.69 -3.72
CA LEU A 51 -6.66 -6.39 -3.20
C LEU A 51 -5.18 -6.46 -2.79
N VAL A 52 -4.37 -5.54 -3.31
CA VAL A 52 -3.02 -5.29 -2.81
C VAL A 52 -3.01 -3.98 -2.04
N VAL A 53 -2.62 -4.02 -0.77
CA VAL A 53 -2.39 -2.83 0.05
C VAL A 53 -0.88 -2.55 0.10
N ILE A 54 -0.45 -1.37 -0.34
CA ILE A 54 0.95 -0.95 -0.30
C ILE A 54 1.17 -0.09 0.93
N ALA A 55 1.98 -0.57 1.87
CA ALA A 55 2.35 0.18 3.08
C ALA A 55 3.46 1.19 2.76
N VAL A 56 3.12 2.48 2.76
CA VAL A 56 4.03 3.57 2.44
C VAL A 56 4.31 4.40 3.69
N ALA A 57 5.57 4.48 4.08
CA ALA A 57 6.02 5.37 5.15
C ALA A 57 6.49 6.72 4.61
N THR A 58 6.24 7.80 5.35
CA THR A 58 6.86 9.11 5.02
C THR A 58 8.38 9.09 5.25
N ALA A 59 8.89 8.16 6.06
CA ALA A 59 10.32 8.11 6.38
C ALA A 59 10.83 6.71 6.71
N VAL A 60 12.13 6.52 6.45
CA VAL A 60 12.82 5.23 6.52
C VAL A 60 12.80 4.63 7.94
N ASP A 61 12.97 5.46 8.96
CA ASP A 61 13.02 5.03 10.36
C ASP A 61 11.68 4.52 10.91
N ILE A 62 10.57 4.72 10.19
CA ILE A 62 9.24 4.20 10.56
C ILE A 62 8.72 3.12 9.60
N GLU A 63 9.46 2.75 8.55
CA GLU A 63 9.04 1.77 7.55
C GLU A 63 8.56 0.45 8.16
N ALA A 64 9.31 -0.11 9.10
CA ALA A 64 8.94 -1.37 9.77
C ALA A 64 7.67 -1.22 10.62
N LYS A 65 7.49 -0.09 11.32
CA LYS A 65 6.29 0.18 12.12
C LYS A 65 5.06 0.33 11.24
N VAL A 66 5.21 1.00 10.09
CA VAL A 66 4.13 1.17 9.11
C VAL A 66 3.75 -0.17 8.50
N GLU A 67 4.71 -1.00 8.10
CA GLU A 67 4.44 -2.36 7.60
C GLU A 67 3.69 -3.21 8.63
N GLU A 68 4.10 -3.17 9.90
CA GLU A 68 3.42 -3.86 11.00
C GLU A 68 1.99 -3.34 11.23
N LYS A 69 1.79 -2.02 11.24
CA LYS A 69 0.47 -1.41 11.42
C LYS A 69 -0.49 -1.81 10.31
N VAL A 70 -0.06 -1.71 9.05
CA VAL A 70 -0.88 -2.08 7.90
C VAL A 70 -1.15 -3.59 7.90
N ALA A 71 -0.18 -4.43 8.30
CA ALA A 71 -0.43 -5.86 8.50
C ALA A 71 -1.53 -6.12 9.54
N GLY A 72 -1.54 -5.35 10.64
CA GLY A 72 -2.60 -5.40 11.66
C GLY A 72 -3.98 -5.02 11.11
N ILE A 73 -4.05 -3.99 10.25
CA ILE A 73 -5.29 -3.56 9.60
C ILE A 73 -5.80 -4.65 8.64
N VAL A 74 -4.92 -5.17 7.77
CA VAL A 74 -5.27 -6.26 6.83
C VAL A 74 -5.75 -7.49 7.60
N LYS A 75 -5.10 -7.85 8.71
CA LYS A 75 -5.53 -8.96 9.56
C LYS A 75 -6.91 -8.71 10.20
N SER A 76 -7.20 -7.48 10.60
CA SER A 76 -8.49 -7.10 11.18
C SER A 76 -9.62 -7.12 10.15
N ALA A 77 -9.28 -7.08 8.86
CA ALA A 77 -10.20 -7.23 7.74
C ALA A 77 -10.24 -8.67 7.19
N SER A 78 -9.94 -9.68 8.02
CA SER A 78 -9.90 -11.10 7.58
C SER A 78 -11.23 -11.63 7.04
N ASP A 79 -12.35 -11.00 7.43
CA ASP A 79 -13.69 -11.36 6.96
C ASP A 79 -14.04 -10.71 5.61
N SER A 80 -13.10 -10.01 4.98
CA SER A 80 -13.27 -9.41 3.67
C SER A 80 -13.61 -10.46 2.61
N PRO A 81 -14.50 -10.13 1.65
CA PRO A 81 -14.92 -11.05 0.59
C PRO A 81 -13.85 -11.26 -0.49
N VAL A 82 -12.71 -10.56 -0.42
CA VAL A 82 -11.63 -10.63 -1.42
C VAL A 82 -10.28 -10.96 -0.77
N ASP A 83 -9.38 -11.59 -1.53
CA ASP A 83 -8.01 -11.90 -1.09
C ASP A 83 -7.21 -10.60 -0.91
N ILE A 84 -6.85 -10.25 0.33
CA ILE A 84 -6.09 -9.05 0.66
C ILE A 84 -4.62 -9.42 0.90
N ARG A 85 -3.72 -8.76 0.17
CA ARG A 85 -2.28 -8.93 0.27
C ARG A 85 -1.62 -7.62 0.70
N LEU A 86 -0.71 -7.72 1.66
CA LEU A 86 0.18 -6.63 2.04
C LEU A 86 1.44 -6.64 1.16
N PHE A 87 1.82 -5.45 0.69
CA PHE A 87 3.13 -5.18 0.13
C PHE A 87 3.81 -4.08 0.93
N GLY A 88 4.97 -4.38 1.52
CA GLY A 88 5.76 -3.41 2.28
C GLY A 88 7.26 -3.47 1.98
N PRO A 89 8.06 -2.76 2.78
CA PRO A 89 9.52 -2.73 2.69
C PRO A 89 10.16 -4.12 2.63
N SER A 90 9.65 -5.09 3.41
CA SER A 90 10.16 -6.46 3.40
C SER A 90 9.94 -7.18 2.06
N ASN A 91 8.83 -6.90 1.37
CA ASN A 91 8.55 -7.42 0.04
C ASN A 91 9.43 -6.74 -1.01
N LEU A 92 9.54 -5.41 -0.95
CA LEU A 92 10.35 -4.65 -1.89
C LEU A 92 11.81 -5.10 -1.84
N LYS A 93 12.36 -5.33 -0.63
CA LYS A 93 13.71 -5.85 -0.47
C LYS A 93 13.92 -7.16 -1.22
N LYS A 94 12.96 -8.11 -1.15
CA LYS A 94 13.06 -9.38 -1.88
C LYS A 94 13.08 -9.19 -3.40
N ILE A 95 12.32 -8.21 -3.90
CA ILE A 95 12.33 -7.84 -5.33
C ILE A 95 13.68 -7.24 -5.71
N HIS A 96 14.21 -6.30 -4.92
CA HIS A 96 15.54 -5.73 -5.17
C HIS A 96 16.63 -6.78 -5.14
N ASP A 97 16.66 -7.65 -4.12
CA ASP A 97 17.60 -8.77 -4.04
C ASP A 97 17.49 -9.67 -5.29
N PHE A 98 16.27 -9.92 -5.79
CA PHE A 98 16.07 -10.68 -7.03
C PHE A 98 16.61 -9.96 -8.27
N LEU A 99 16.38 -8.66 -8.41
CA LEU A 99 16.86 -7.85 -9.54
C LEU A 99 18.39 -7.80 -9.57
N VAL A 100 19.04 -7.58 -8.42
CA VAL A 100 20.49 -7.65 -8.27
C VAL A 100 21.02 -9.00 -8.73
N ASN A 101 20.42 -10.10 -8.25
CA ASN A 101 20.83 -11.45 -8.62
C ASN A 101 20.62 -11.77 -10.12
N LYS A 102 19.79 -10.99 -10.82
CA LYS A 102 19.57 -11.09 -12.27
C LYS A 102 20.40 -10.09 -13.08
N GLY A 103 21.20 -9.24 -12.43
CA GLY A 103 22.00 -8.20 -13.09
C GLY A 103 21.17 -7.05 -13.64
N ASN A 104 19.98 -6.82 -13.08
CA ASN A 104 18.99 -5.83 -13.52
C ASN A 104 18.85 -4.69 -12.51
N GLU A 105 19.98 -4.23 -11.97
CA GLU A 105 20.05 -3.23 -10.89
C GLU A 105 19.49 -1.88 -11.33
N GLU A 106 19.50 -1.59 -12.63
CA GLU A 106 18.98 -0.35 -13.21
C GLU A 106 17.48 -0.12 -12.94
N TYR A 107 16.70 -1.18 -12.65
CA TYR A 107 15.27 -1.03 -12.36
C TYR A 107 14.97 -0.77 -10.88
N ILE A 108 15.97 -0.84 -9.99
CA ILE A 108 15.78 -0.59 -8.56
C ILE A 108 15.22 0.83 -8.35
N ASP A 109 15.77 1.82 -9.05
CA ASP A 109 15.34 3.22 -8.93
C ASP A 109 13.89 3.46 -9.39
N LEU A 110 13.33 2.59 -10.23
CA LEU A 110 11.93 2.65 -10.67
C LEU A 110 10.95 2.06 -9.65
N LEU A 111 11.44 1.19 -8.75
CA LEU A 111 10.63 0.43 -7.80
C LEU A 111 11.03 0.84 -6.38
N GLN A 112 10.41 1.90 -5.88
CA GLN A 112 10.72 2.47 -4.57
C GLN A 112 9.42 2.77 -3.80
N LEU A 113 9.44 2.57 -2.48
CA LEU A 113 8.36 2.99 -1.57
C LEU A 113 8.47 4.48 -1.20
N ARG A 114 8.91 5.31 -2.14
CA ARG A 114 9.15 6.74 -1.91
C ARG A 114 8.86 7.58 -3.16
N GLY A 115 8.06 8.62 -2.97
CA GLY A 115 7.60 9.52 -4.03
C GLY A 115 6.46 8.94 -4.86
N TYR A 116 5.48 9.78 -5.20
CA TYR A 116 4.24 9.36 -5.89
C TYR A 116 4.49 8.55 -7.17
N SER A 117 5.47 8.95 -7.98
CA SER A 117 5.77 8.26 -9.25
C SER A 117 6.20 6.81 -9.01
N ASN A 118 7.07 6.56 -8.03
CA ASN A 118 7.54 5.20 -7.75
C ASN A 118 6.45 4.33 -7.11
N ILE A 119 5.61 4.93 -6.25
CA ILE A 119 4.46 4.22 -5.69
C ILE A 119 3.47 3.85 -6.80
N ARG A 120 3.22 4.74 -7.75
CA ARG A 120 2.40 4.42 -8.95
C ARG A 120 3.04 3.33 -9.81
N ASN A 121 4.37 3.31 -9.96
CA ASN A 121 5.06 2.20 -10.63
C ASN A 121 4.79 0.88 -9.91
N LEU A 122 4.84 0.86 -8.57
CA LEU A 122 4.50 -0.32 -7.77
C LEU A 122 3.02 -0.72 -7.94
N CYS A 123 2.11 0.24 -8.01
CA CYS A 123 0.69 -0.03 -8.27
C CYS A 123 0.43 -0.70 -9.63
N MET A 124 1.34 -0.57 -10.60
CA MET A 124 1.25 -1.26 -11.89
C MET A 124 2.07 -2.55 -11.92
N PHE A 125 3.26 -2.52 -11.31
CA PHE A 125 4.19 -3.64 -11.29
C PHE A 125 3.63 -4.82 -10.49
N ILE A 126 3.06 -4.56 -9.30
CA ILE A 126 2.60 -5.63 -8.41
C ILE A 126 1.43 -6.42 -9.02
N PRO A 127 0.38 -5.79 -9.56
CA PRO A 127 -0.67 -6.53 -10.27
C PRO A 127 -0.13 -7.35 -11.45
N ARG A 128 0.84 -6.80 -12.20
CA ARG A 128 1.43 -7.52 -13.34
C ARG A 128 2.17 -8.79 -12.92
N ILE A 129 2.91 -8.78 -11.81
CA ILE A 129 3.58 -9.99 -11.30
C ILE A 129 2.60 -10.99 -10.68
N LEU A 130 1.42 -10.53 -10.28
CA LEU A 130 0.31 -11.38 -9.81
C LEU A 130 -0.59 -11.83 -10.97
N ASP A 131 -0.15 -11.64 -12.22
CA ASP A 131 -0.85 -12.01 -13.45
C ASP A 131 -2.26 -11.39 -13.61
N SER A 132 -2.47 -10.22 -12.99
CA SER A 132 -3.69 -9.44 -13.21
C SER A 132 -3.71 -8.82 -14.60
N GLU A 133 -4.89 -8.82 -15.24
CA GLU A 133 -5.11 -8.19 -16.55
C GLU A 133 -5.28 -6.67 -16.46
N ALA A 134 -5.80 -6.18 -15.33
CA ALA A 134 -6.05 -4.77 -15.06
C ALA A 134 -5.66 -4.40 -13.63
N ALA A 135 -5.29 -3.13 -13.43
CA ALA A 135 -5.03 -2.54 -12.13
C ALA A 135 -6.00 -1.37 -11.90
N LEU A 136 -6.83 -1.49 -10.88
CA LEU A 136 -7.70 -0.43 -10.38
C LEU A 136 -7.02 0.17 -9.13
N LEU A 137 -6.72 1.47 -9.16
CA LEU A 137 -6.08 2.19 -8.07
C LEU A 137 -7.14 2.96 -7.29
N ILE A 138 -7.16 2.80 -5.98
CA ILE A 138 -8.11 3.41 -5.06
C ILE A 138 -7.33 4.02 -3.90
N ASP A 139 -7.69 5.22 -3.48
CA ASP A 139 -7.05 5.88 -2.34
C ASP A 139 -7.55 5.27 -1.02
N ASP A 140 -6.74 5.33 0.04
CA ASP A 140 -7.02 4.65 1.31
C ASP A 140 -8.04 5.35 2.21
N ASP A 141 -8.63 6.45 1.73
CA ASP A 141 -9.70 7.21 2.36
C ASP A 141 -11.01 7.23 1.56
N GLU A 142 -11.05 6.56 0.41
CA GLU A 142 -12.24 6.40 -0.41
C GLU A 142 -13.12 5.24 0.08
N VAL A 143 -14.43 5.31 -0.19
CA VAL A 143 -15.38 4.25 0.15
C VAL A 143 -16.29 3.93 -1.03
N PHE A 144 -16.58 2.64 -1.22
CA PHE A 144 -17.58 2.21 -2.20
C PHE A 144 -18.98 2.41 -1.63
N GLU A 145 -19.83 3.12 -2.38
CA GLU A 145 -21.25 3.31 -2.09
C GLU A 145 -22.18 2.71 -3.16
N ASP A 146 -21.65 2.40 -4.34
CA ASP A 146 -22.36 1.72 -5.44
C ASP A 146 -21.96 0.23 -5.49
N PRO A 147 -22.90 -0.71 -5.32
CA PRO A 147 -22.65 -2.14 -5.48
C PRO A 147 -22.20 -2.57 -6.89
N ASP A 148 -22.46 -1.76 -7.91
CA ASP A 148 -22.15 -2.06 -9.32
C ASP A 148 -20.90 -1.33 -9.85
N PHE A 149 -20.13 -0.67 -8.97
CA PHE A 149 -18.81 -0.12 -9.30
C PHE A 149 -17.83 -1.23 -9.72
#